data_AF-A0A4R4JRK9-F1
#
_entry.id   AF-A0A4R4JRK9-F1
#
_cell.length_a   1.000
_cell.length_b   1.000
_cell.length_c   1.000
_cell.angle_alpha   90.00
_cell.angle_beta   90.00
_cell.angle_gamma   90.00
#
_symmetry.space_group_name_H-M   'P 1'
#
loop_
_entity.id
_entity.type
_entity.pdbx_description
1 polymer ?
#
loop_
_entity_poly.entity_id
_entity_poly.type
_entity_poly.pdbx_seq_one_letter_code
_entity_poly.pdbx_strand_id
1 'polypeptide(L)'
;MNQSEEMFKLVREWRKSSQSQSEFCKPYGIKVAKFGYWVGKEKLSRERNHRKVGGFVELSGQPLTPGESYQVIYPNGVKVNYSGSDLATLSQLIKLY
;
A
#
# COMPACT_ATOMS: atom_id res chain seq x y z
N MET A 1 30.23 4.36 9.10
CA MET A 1 28.95 4.96 8.65
C MET A 1 28.82 4.78 7.15
N ASN A 2 27.63 4.50 6.63
CA ASN A 2 27.43 4.16 5.22
C ASN A 2 27.29 5.46 4.41
N GLN A 3 28.14 5.67 3.39
CA GLN A 3 28.16 6.90 2.57
C GLN A 3 26.78 7.25 1.98
N SER A 4 25.94 6.24 1.76
CA SER A 4 24.57 6.40 1.27
C SER A 4 23.64 7.08 2.29
N GLU A 5 23.78 6.75 3.57
CA GLU A 5 22.94 7.29 4.64
C GLU A 5 23.26 8.77 4.91
N GLU A 6 24.54 9.14 4.85
CA GLU A 6 24.99 10.53 4.96
C GLU A 6 24.45 11.38 3.82
N MET A 7 24.51 10.90 2.58
CA MET A 7 23.94 11.61 1.43
C MET A 7 22.43 11.78 1.56
N PHE A 8 21.70 10.76 2.02
CA PHE A 8 20.26 10.89 2.27
C PHE A 8 19.94 11.83 3.44
N LYS A 9 20.80 11.93 4.46
CA LYS A 9 20.65 12.91 5.53
C LYS A 9 20.77 14.34 4.97
N LEU A 10 21.80 14.60 4.17
CA LEU A 10 21.99 15.91 3.52
C LEU A 10 20.85 16.28 2.57
N VAL A 11 20.32 15.32 1.79
CA VAL A 11 19.14 15.56 0.93
C VAL A 11 17.92 15.97 1.77
N ARG A 12 17.71 15.34 2.93
CA ARG A 12 16.58 15.68 3.82
C ARG A 12 16.76 17.05 4.49
N GLU A 13 17.98 17.40 4.88
CA GLU A 13 18.31 18.73 5.43
C GLU A 13 18.12 19.82 4.37
N TRP A 14 18.60 19.59 3.15
CA TRP A 14 18.41 20.51 2.02
C TRP A 14 16.92 20.79 1.75
N ARG A 15 16.06 19.75 1.70
CA ARG A 15 14.62 19.91 1.49
C ARG A 15 13.94 20.79 2.56
N LYS A 16 14.51 20.90 3.77
CA LYS A 16 14.01 21.77 4.85
C LYS A 16 14.58 23.19 4.77
N SER A 17 15.75 23.36 4.17
CA SER A 17 16.51 24.63 4.15
C SER A 17 15.94 25.71 3.22
N SER A 18 15.04 25.36 2.30
CA SER A 18 14.52 26.24 1.23
C SER A 18 15.57 26.86 0.30
N GLN A 19 16.84 26.41 0.37
CA GLN A 19 17.93 26.86 -0.48
C GLN A 19 17.92 26.16 -1.84
N SER A 20 18.52 26.76 -2.86
CA SER A 20 18.79 26.04 -4.10
C SER A 20 19.83 24.92 -3.89
N GLN A 21 19.85 23.90 -4.75
CA GLN A 21 20.86 22.84 -4.67
C GLN A 21 22.28 23.40 -4.79
N SER A 22 22.48 24.44 -5.60
CA SER A 22 23.79 25.05 -5.78
C SER A 22 24.27 25.78 -4.53
N GLU A 23 23.40 26.46 -3.81
CA GLU A 23 23.76 27.17 -2.57
C GLU A 23 24.05 26.17 -1.46
N PHE A 24 23.20 25.17 -1.31
CA PHE A 24 23.35 24.15 -0.29
C PHE A 24 24.62 23.32 -0.47
N CYS A 25 25.01 22.99 -1.71
CA CYS A 25 26.18 22.13 -1.94
C CYS A 25 27.54 22.82 -1.74
N LYS A 26 27.60 24.16 -1.81
CA LYS A 26 28.84 24.95 -1.66
C LYS A 26 29.59 24.67 -0.36
N PRO A 27 28.98 24.79 0.84
CA PRO A 27 29.69 24.56 2.11
C PRO A 27 30.15 23.11 2.31
N TYR A 28 29.46 22.13 1.69
CA TYR A 28 29.81 20.72 1.82
C TYR A 28 30.80 20.24 0.75
N GLY A 29 31.21 21.10 -0.20
CA GLY A 29 32.12 20.72 -1.29
C GLY A 29 31.55 19.65 -2.24
N ILE A 30 30.22 19.55 -2.34
CA ILE A 30 29.56 18.53 -3.15
C ILE A 30 29.29 19.07 -4.56
N LYS A 31 29.58 18.28 -5.58
CA LYS A 31 29.17 18.61 -6.96
C LYS A 31 27.65 18.58 -7.09
N VAL A 32 27.05 19.64 -7.63
CA VAL A 32 25.59 19.74 -7.80
C VAL A 32 25.01 18.54 -8.56
N ALA A 33 25.68 18.06 -9.61
CA ALA A 33 25.25 16.88 -10.36
C ALA A 33 25.21 15.59 -9.49
N LYS A 34 26.22 15.39 -8.63
CA LYS A 34 26.26 14.27 -7.68
C LYS A 34 25.11 14.39 -6.69
N PHE A 35 24.85 15.59 -6.18
CA PHE A 35 23.74 15.84 -5.26
C PHE A 35 22.38 15.59 -5.92
N GLY A 36 22.18 16.06 -7.15
CA GLY A 36 20.98 15.81 -7.93
C GLY A 36 20.68 14.31 -8.13
N TYR A 37 21.71 13.50 -8.39
CA TYR A 37 21.58 12.04 -8.42
C TYR A 37 21.03 11.49 -7.08
N TRP A 38 21.55 11.94 -5.94
CA TRP A 38 21.08 11.49 -4.63
C TRP A 38 19.67 11.97 -4.30
N VAL A 39 19.28 13.17 -4.75
CA VAL A 39 17.89 13.67 -4.61
C VAL A 39 16.91 12.75 -5.35
N GLY A 40 17.22 12.38 -6.59
CA GLY A 40 16.39 11.44 -7.36
C GLY A 40 16.36 10.05 -6.72
N LYS A 41 17.50 9.54 -6.28
CA LYS A 41 17.62 8.24 -5.61
C LYS A 41 16.85 8.18 -4.28
N GLU A 42 16.83 9.27 -3.50
CA GLU A 42 16.07 9.37 -2.26
C GLU A 42 14.56 9.34 -2.52
N LYS A 43 14.09 10.05 -3.56
CA LYS A 43 12.69 10.01 -4.01
C LYS A 43 12.28 8.58 -4.38
N LEU A 44 13.06 7.91 -5.23
CA LEU A 44 12.79 6.52 -5.65
C LEU A 44 12.87 5.53 -4.47
N SER A 45 13.76 5.75 -3.51
CA SER A 45 13.85 4.93 -2.30
C SER A 45 12.58 5.05 -1.44
N ARG A 46 12.10 6.29 -1.24
CA ARG A 46 10.83 6.56 -0.55
C ARG A 46 9.63 5.95 -1.27
N GLU A 47 9.61 6.05 -2.60
CA GLU A 47 8.57 5.44 -3.44
C GLU A 47 8.63 3.91 -3.40
N ARG A 48 9.80 3.27 -3.44
CA ARG A 48 9.89 1.81 -3.29
C ARG A 48 9.42 1.33 -1.92
N ASN A 49 9.72 2.09 -0.87
CA ASN A 49 9.20 1.80 0.46
C ASN A 49 7.67 1.99 0.53
N HIS A 50 7.10 2.97 -0.19
CA HIS A 50 5.65 3.14 -0.33
C HIS A 50 4.99 2.15 -1.31
N ARG A 51 5.70 1.67 -2.33
CA ARG A 51 5.21 0.67 -3.30
C ARG A 51 5.10 -0.73 -2.70
N LYS A 52 5.62 -0.97 -1.49
CA LYS A 52 5.17 -2.11 -0.67
C LYS A 52 3.69 -2.03 -0.28
N VAL A 53 3.04 -0.87 -0.44
CA VAL A 53 1.60 -0.65 -0.21
C VAL A 53 0.82 -0.66 -1.55
N GLY A 54 1.48 -0.86 -2.69
CA GLY A 54 0.88 -0.76 -4.03
C GLY A 54 1.21 -1.94 -4.94
N GLY A 55 0.97 -3.15 -4.45
CA GLY A 55 1.04 -4.40 -5.22
C GLY A 55 -0.23 -5.23 -5.01
N PHE A 56 -0.39 -6.29 -5.79
CA PHE A 56 -1.45 -7.28 -5.56
C PHE A 56 -1.43 -7.74 -4.09
N VAL A 57 -2.54 -7.54 -3.39
CA VAL A 57 -2.72 -8.04 -2.03
C VAL A 57 -3.41 -9.38 -2.14
N GLU A 58 -2.71 -10.44 -1.76
CA GLU A 58 -3.32 -11.76 -1.61
C GLU A 58 -4.33 -11.70 -0.47
N LEU A 59 -5.61 -11.87 -0.79
CA LEU A 59 -6.65 -12.07 0.22
C LEU A 59 -6.58 -13.54 0.65
N SER A 60 -5.90 -13.81 1.78
CA SER A 60 -6.02 -15.12 2.41
C SER A 60 -7.46 -15.32 2.85
N GLY A 61 -8.18 -16.25 2.23
CA GLY A 61 -9.54 -16.59 2.64
C GLY A 61 -9.54 -16.95 4.12
N GLN A 62 -10.30 -16.21 4.93
CA GLN A 62 -10.47 -16.58 6.33
C GLN A 62 -11.15 -17.96 6.37
N PRO A 63 -10.69 -18.89 7.23
CA PRO A 63 -11.41 -20.13 7.46
C PRO A 63 -12.83 -19.76 7.92
N LEU A 64 -13.83 -20.30 7.21
CA LEU A 64 -15.25 -20.10 7.48
C LEU A 64 -15.49 -20.26 8.98
N THR A 65 -15.85 -19.17 9.65
CA THR A 65 -16.12 -19.25 11.09
C THR A 65 -17.46 -19.96 11.28
N PRO A 66 -17.57 -20.94 12.20
CA PRO A 66 -18.87 -21.55 12.52
C PRO A 66 -19.79 -20.46 13.08
N GLY A 67 -20.74 -20.01 12.28
CA GLY A 67 -21.63 -18.88 12.63
C GLY A 67 -21.83 -17.84 11.52
N GLU A 68 -21.27 -18.04 10.33
CA GLU A 68 -21.58 -17.18 9.18
C GLU A 68 -23.07 -17.28 8.82
N SER A 69 -23.74 -16.13 8.91
CA SER A 69 -25.12 -15.98 8.47
C SER A 69 -25.11 -15.44 7.04
N TYR A 70 -25.75 -16.18 6.15
CA TYR A 70 -25.93 -15.83 4.76
C TYR A 70 -27.29 -15.17 4.56
N GLN A 71 -27.36 -14.20 3.67
CA GLN A 71 -28.61 -13.57 3.26
C GLN A 71 -28.81 -13.72 1.76
N VAL A 72 -29.93 -14.31 1.37
CA VAL A 72 -30.37 -14.42 -0.03
C VAL A 72 -31.49 -13.40 -0.25
N ILE A 73 -31.35 -12.56 -1.26
CA ILE A 73 -32.33 -11.53 -1.63
C ILE A 73 -32.83 -11.83 -3.05
N TYR A 74 -34.12 -12.12 -3.20
CA TYR A 74 -34.74 -12.42 -4.48
C TYR A 74 -35.23 -11.13 -5.19
N PRO A 75 -35.40 -11.15 -6.54
CA PRO A 75 -35.88 -10.00 -7.30
C PRO A 75 -37.26 -9.48 -6.87
N ASN A 76 -38.10 -10.36 -6.31
CA ASN A 76 -39.42 -10.01 -5.76
C ASN A 76 -39.35 -9.34 -4.36
N GLY A 77 -38.13 -9.12 -3.83
CA GLY A 77 -37.92 -8.48 -2.53
C GLY A 77 -37.96 -9.45 -1.33
N VAL A 78 -38.19 -10.74 -1.55
CA VAL A 78 -38.11 -11.75 -0.47
C VAL A 78 -36.67 -11.89 0.00
N LYS A 79 -36.48 -11.92 1.32
CA LYS A 79 -35.17 -12.07 1.97
C LYS A 79 -35.16 -13.32 2.83
N VAL A 80 -34.18 -14.19 2.61
CA VAL A 80 -33.99 -15.42 3.38
C VAL A 80 -32.67 -15.31 4.13
N ASN A 81 -32.74 -15.39 5.46
CA ASN A 81 -31.56 -15.47 6.31
C ASN A 81 -31.28 -16.94 6.61
N TYR A 82 -30.05 -17.38 6.36
CA TYR A 82 -29.62 -18.76 6.53
C TYR A 82 -28.38 -18.77 7.41
N SER A 83 -28.49 -19.39 8.60
CA SER A 83 -27.39 -19.47 9.58
C SER A 83 -26.75 -20.86 9.64
N GLY A 84 -26.90 -21.66 8.59
CA GLY A 84 -26.29 -22.98 8.50
C GLY A 84 -24.95 -22.95 7.78
N SER A 85 -24.16 -24.00 7.96
CA SER A 85 -22.89 -24.20 7.25
C SER A 85 -23.05 -24.94 5.91
N ASP A 86 -24.24 -25.46 5.62
CA ASP A 86 -24.49 -26.26 4.41
C ASP A 86 -24.83 -25.38 3.19
N LEU A 87 -23.80 -25.07 2.42
CA LEU A 87 -23.93 -24.32 1.17
C LEU A 87 -24.73 -25.07 0.10
N ALA A 88 -24.89 -26.40 0.20
CA ALA A 88 -25.72 -27.15 -0.74
C ALA A 88 -27.20 -26.78 -0.59
N THR A 89 -27.70 -26.70 0.64
CA THR A 89 -29.04 -26.20 0.96
C THR A 89 -29.23 -24.76 0.45
N LEU A 90 -28.24 -23.89 0.66
CA LEU A 90 -28.31 -22.51 0.16
C LEU A 90 -28.35 -22.44 -1.38
N SER A 91 -27.59 -23.30 -2.07
CA SER A 91 -27.65 -23.43 -3.52
C SER A 91 -29.02 -23.90 -4.02
N GLN A 92 -29.65 -24.83 -3.30
CA GLN A 92 -31.00 -25.29 -3.64
C GLN A 92 -32.03 -24.18 -3.47
N LEU A 93 -31.93 -23.37 -2.39
CA LEU A 93 -32.81 -22.22 -2.19
C LEU A 93 -32.73 -21.24 -3.36
N ILE A 94 -31.52 -20.90 -3.81
CA ILE A 94 -31.32 -20.00 -4.96
C ILE A 94 -31.94 -20.56 -6.24
N LYS A 95 -31.91 -21.88 -6.45
CA LYS A 95 -32.44 -22.55 -7.66
C LYS A 95 -33.96 -22.74 -7.68
N LEU A 96 -34.65 -22.47 -6.58
CA LEU A 96 -36.13 -22.54 -6.53
C LEU A 96 -36.81 -21.37 -7.26
N TYR A 97 -36.02 -20.41 -7.74
CA TYR A 97 -36.44 -19.29 -8.58
C TYR A 97 -35.73 -19.37 -9.93
#